data_AF-A0A2V5S7X4-F1
#
_entry.id   AF-A0A2V5S7X4-F1
#
_cell.length_a   1.000
_cell.length_b   1.000
_cell.length_c   1.000
_cell.angle_alpha   90.00
_cell.angle_beta   90.00
_cell.angle_gamma   90.00
#
_symmetry.space_group_name_H-M   'P 1'
#
loop_
_entity.id
_entity.type
_entity.pdbx_description
1 polymer ?
#
loop_
_entity_poly.entity_id
_entity_poly.type
_entity_poly.pdbx_seq_one_letter_code
_entity_poly.pdbx_strand_id
1 'polypeptide(L)'
;GLKLTPQYRINRQRADHSFWQLYQSHRDFLRRNRVETIGLDALDDEAIQSAIESDLREQIAHNVGAGVLKPAEGNEVKYSWRGMIYLWCQFLLDLVRL
;
A
#
# COMPACT_ATOMS: atom_id res chain seq x y z
N GLY A 1 8.14 3.60 3.42
CA GLY A 1 7.09 2.90 2.66
C GLY A 1 7.69 2.27 1.42
N LEU A 2 7.25 1.08 1.01
CA LEU A 2 7.74 0.49 -0.23
C LEU A 2 7.34 1.33 -1.46
N LYS A 3 8.00 1.11 -2.60
CA LYS A 3 7.57 1.75 -3.86
C LYS A 3 6.20 1.21 -4.22
N LEU A 4 5.27 2.12 -4.44
CA LEU A 4 3.92 1.79 -4.86
C LEU A 4 3.92 1.44 -6.33
N THR A 5 3.20 0.39 -6.69
CA THR A 5 2.89 0.10 -8.07
C THR A 5 2.08 1.28 -8.66
N PRO A 6 2.30 1.64 -9.94
CA PRO A 6 1.73 2.86 -10.54
C PRO A 6 0.20 2.97 -10.49
N GLN A 7 -0.46 1.83 -10.32
CA GLN A 7 -1.92 1.69 -10.31
C GLN A 7 -2.54 2.03 -8.95
N TYR A 8 -1.74 2.10 -7.88
CA TYR A 8 -2.26 2.36 -6.54
C TYR A 8 -2.40 3.85 -6.26
N ARG A 9 -3.58 4.25 -5.77
CA ARG A 9 -3.82 5.56 -5.17
C ARG A 9 -4.03 5.41 -3.67
N ILE A 10 -3.11 5.96 -2.88
CA ILE A 10 -3.19 5.93 -1.42
C ILE A 10 -3.94 7.15 -0.90
N ASN A 11 -4.92 6.91 -0.03
CA ASN A 11 -5.49 7.93 0.84
C ASN A 11 -4.81 7.87 2.23
N ARG A 12 -3.66 8.53 2.40
CA ARG A 12 -2.91 8.50 3.67
C ARG A 12 -3.63 9.36 4.69
N GLN A 13 -4.07 8.75 5.79
CA GLN A 13 -4.68 9.43 6.93
C GLN A 13 -3.69 9.53 8.09
N ARG A 14 -3.85 10.54 8.94
CA ARG A 14 -3.01 10.70 10.13
C ARG A 14 -3.39 9.65 11.18
N ALA A 15 -2.42 9.30 12.03
CA ALA A 15 -2.56 8.23 13.02
C ALA A 15 -3.44 8.62 14.21
N ASP A 16 -3.78 9.90 14.36
CA ASP A 16 -4.62 10.46 15.43
C ASP A 16 -6.13 10.40 15.11
N HIS A 17 -6.52 9.89 13.94
CA HIS A 17 -7.93 9.78 13.56
C HIS A 17 -8.61 8.60 14.26
N SER A 18 -9.79 8.87 14.83
CA SER A 18 -10.73 7.83 15.24
C SER A 18 -11.21 7.02 14.02
N PHE A 19 -11.69 5.80 14.28
CA PHE A 19 -12.28 4.96 13.23
C PHE A 19 -13.39 5.67 12.44
N TRP A 20 -14.21 6.47 13.13
CA TRP A 20 -15.30 7.20 12.49
C TRP A 20 -14.79 8.28 11.52
N GLN A 21 -13.72 9.00 11.90
CA GLN A 21 -13.05 9.97 11.02
C GLN A 21 -12.39 9.29 9.82
N LEU A 22 -11.79 8.11 10.03
CA LEU A 22 -11.23 7.30 8.95
C LEU A 22 -12.32 6.87 7.96
N TYR A 23 -13.47 6.43 8.46
CA TYR A 23 -14.62 6.03 7.64
C TYR A 23 -15.18 7.18 6.80
N GLN A 24 -15.35 8.37 7.39
CA GLN A 24 -15.79 9.54 6.62
C GLN A 24 -14.78 9.95 5.55
N SER A 25 -13.50 9.98 5.90
CA SER A 25 -12.43 10.30 4.95
C SER A 25 -12.39 9.30 3.78
N HIS A 26 -12.62 8.01 4.06
CA HIS A 26 -12.75 6.99 3.03
C HIS A 26 -13.93 7.28 2.08
N ARG A 27 -15.11 7.58 2.62
CA ARG A 27 -16.29 7.94 1.80
C ARG A 27 -16.05 9.19 0.94
N ASP A 28 -15.41 10.20 1.50
CA ASP A 28 -15.05 11.41 0.77
C ASP A 28 -14.03 11.13 -0.33
N PHE A 29 -13.06 10.25 -0.08
CA PHE A 29 -12.08 9.83 -1.08
C PHE A 29 -12.74 9.10 -2.25
N LEU A 30 -13.66 8.16 -1.98
CA LEU A 30 -14.43 7.48 -3.03
C LEU A 30 -15.23 8.49 -3.87
N ARG A 31 -15.94 9.42 -3.22
CA ARG A 31 -16.72 10.46 -3.90
C ARG A 31 -15.85 11.35 -4.79
N ARG A 32 -14.70 11.80 -4.28
CA ARG A 32 -13.76 12.67 -5.04
C ARG A 32 -13.17 11.95 -6.24
N ASN A 33 -12.96 10.64 -6.15
CA ASN A 33 -12.45 9.82 -7.25
C ASN A 33 -13.55 9.25 -8.16
N ARG A 34 -14.83 9.67 -7.97
CA ARG A 34 -15.98 9.20 -8.74
C ARG A 34 -16.12 7.67 -8.77
N VAL A 35 -15.78 7.03 -7.64
CA VAL A 35 -15.96 5.59 -7.50
C VAL A 35 -17.43 5.34 -7.18
N GLU A 36 -18.15 4.76 -8.12
CA GLU A 36 -19.53 4.33 -7.92
C GLU A 36 -19.53 3.05 -7.07
N THR A 37 -20.17 3.13 -5.91
CA THR A 37 -20.30 1.99 -4.99
C THR A 37 -21.57 1.18 -5.25
N ILE A 38 -22.43 1.65 -6.16
CA ILE A 38 -23.68 0.99 -6.54
C ILE A 38 -23.30 -0.08 -7.56
N GLY A 39 -23.35 -1.35 -7.16
CA GLY A 39 -22.92 -2.48 -8.00
C GLY A 39 -21.53 -3.02 -7.66
N LEU A 40 -20.96 -2.66 -6.50
CA LEU A 40 -19.86 -3.45 -5.96
C LEU A 40 -20.39 -4.83 -5.60
N ASP A 41 -19.87 -5.87 -6.25
CA ASP A 41 -20.13 -7.24 -5.86
C ASP A 41 -19.71 -7.43 -4.41
N ALA A 42 -20.55 -8.09 -3.62
CA ALA A 42 -20.14 -8.60 -2.33
C ALA A 42 -19.06 -9.66 -2.62
N LEU A 43 -17.80 -9.28 -2.44
CA LEU A 43 -16.74 -10.27 -2.47
C LEU A 43 -16.91 -11.17 -1.25
N ASP A 44 -16.93 -12.46 -1.50
CA ASP A 44 -16.84 -13.50 -0.48
C ASP A 44 -15.52 -13.35 0.30
N ASP A 45 -15.51 -13.76 1.56
CA ASP A 45 -14.37 -13.55 2.47
C ASP A 45 -13.09 -14.22 1.93
N GLU A 46 -13.21 -15.43 1.35
CA GLU A 46 -12.12 -16.14 0.70
C GLU A 46 -11.63 -15.44 -0.57
N ALA A 47 -12.54 -14.83 -1.33
CA ALA A 47 -12.19 -14.07 -2.54
C ALA A 47 -11.43 -12.79 -2.17
N ILE A 48 -11.83 -12.11 -1.09
CA ILE A 48 -11.11 -10.95 -0.53
C ILE A 48 -9.70 -11.36 -0.12
N GLN A 49 -9.56 -12.47 0.62
CA GLN A 49 -8.26 -12.95 1.06
C GLN A 49 -7.34 -13.24 -0.13
N SER A 50 -7.83 -13.96 -1.14
CA SER A 50 -7.05 -14.31 -2.33
C SER A 50 -6.63 -13.07 -3.13
N ALA A 51 -7.53 -12.10 -3.30
CA ALA A 51 -7.24 -10.85 -3.98
C ALA A 51 -6.16 -10.04 -3.25
N ILE A 52 -6.28 -9.88 -1.92
CA ILE A 52 -5.29 -9.18 -1.10
C ILE A 52 -3.94 -9.88 -1.17
N GLU A 53 -3.90 -11.21 -1.12
CA GLU A 53 -2.65 -11.96 -1.20
C GLU A 53 -1.97 -11.78 -2.56
N SER A 54 -2.75 -11.82 -3.66
CA SER A 54 -2.23 -11.57 -5.01
C SER A 54 -1.64 -10.18 -5.14
N ASP A 55 -2.37 -9.16 -4.68
CA ASP A 55 -1.93 -7.76 -4.66
C ASP A 55 -0.62 -7.58 -3.88
N LEU A 56 -0.50 -8.21 -2.72
CA LEU A 56 0.72 -8.16 -1.90
C LEU A 56 1.90 -8.82 -2.62
N ARG A 57 1.68 -9.97 -3.27
CA ARG A 57 2.72 -10.65 -4.07
C ARG A 57 3.18 -9.80 -5.23
N GLU A 58 2.27 -9.12 -5.94
CA GLU A 58 2.62 -8.20 -7.01
C GLU A 58 3.43 -6.99 -6.51
N GLN A 59 3.06 -6.42 -5.35
CA GLN A 59 3.84 -5.34 -4.75
C GLN A 59 5.26 -5.76 -4.38
N ILE A 60 5.42 -6.97 -3.83
CA ILE A 60 6.73 -7.54 -3.51
C ILE A 60 7.54 -7.73 -4.80
N ALA A 61 6.96 -8.36 -5.83
CA ALA A 61 7.62 -8.59 -7.12
C ALA A 61 8.05 -7.27 -7.78
N HIS A 62 7.19 -6.25 -7.76
CA HIS A 62 7.52 -4.92 -8.25
C HIS A 62 8.69 -4.29 -7.50
N ASN A 63 8.71 -4.38 -6.17
CA ASN A 63 9.79 -3.82 -5.35
C ASN A 63 11.11 -4.58 -5.49
N VAL A 64 11.04 -5.89 -5.76
CA VAL A 64 12.22 -6.69 -6.15
C VAL A 64 12.75 -6.22 -7.49
N GLY A 65 11.90 -6.10 -8.52
CA GLY A 65 12.29 -5.59 -9.84
C GLY A 65 12.81 -4.15 -9.80
N ALA A 66 12.24 -3.30 -8.95
CA ALA A 66 12.70 -1.92 -8.73
C ALA A 66 13.99 -1.82 -7.90
N GLY A 67 14.54 -2.95 -7.45
CA GLY A 67 15.78 -3.05 -6.70
C GLY A 67 15.69 -2.55 -5.26
N VAL A 68 14.50 -2.42 -4.70
CA VAL A 68 14.27 -2.06 -3.28
C VAL A 68 14.38 -3.30 -2.40
N LEU A 69 13.82 -4.41 -2.86
CA LEU A 69 13.90 -5.72 -2.22
C LEU A 69 14.84 -6.64 -3.02
N LYS A 70 15.37 -7.65 -2.33
CA LYS A 70 16.12 -8.76 -2.94
C LYS A 70 15.55 -10.08 -2.40
N PRO A 71 15.46 -11.13 -3.22
CA PRO A 71 15.08 -12.46 -2.75
C PRO A 71 16.11 -12.95 -1.72
N ALA A 72 15.63 -13.64 -0.69
CA ALA A 72 16.46 -14.33 0.30
C ALA A 72 16.22 -15.84 0.21
N GLU A 73 16.84 -16.61 1.12
CA GLU A 73 16.58 -18.05 1.20
C GLU A 73 15.12 -18.31 1.61
N GLY A 74 14.43 -19.21 0.89
CA GLY A 74 13.02 -19.52 1.12
C GLY A 74 12.04 -18.52 0.49
N ASN A 75 10.85 -18.37 1.11
CA ASN A 75 9.80 -17.43 0.68
C ASN A 75 9.98 -16.04 1.33
N GLU A 76 11.22 -15.68 1.67
CA GLU A 76 11.55 -14.42 2.34
C GLU A 76 12.14 -13.39 1.38
N VAL A 77 11.92 -12.11 1.70
CA VAL A 77 12.51 -10.98 0.98
C VAL A 77 13.29 -10.11 1.96
N LYS A 78 14.50 -9.69 1.55
CA LYS A 78 15.35 -8.78 2.32
C LYS A 78 15.46 -7.45 1.62
N TYR A 79 15.72 -6.38 2.37
CA TYR A 79 16.03 -5.10 1.77
C TYR A 79 17.38 -5.16 1.03
N SER A 80 17.42 -4.57 -0.16
CA SER A 80 18.69 -4.32 -0.85
C SER A 80 19.37 -3.10 -0.22
N TRP A 81 20.67 -2.93 -0.43
CA TRP A 81 21.38 -1.72 0.02
C TRP A 81 20.79 -0.43 -0.61
N ARG A 82 20.36 -0.50 -1.87
CA ARG A 82 19.65 0.60 -2.55
C ARG A 82 18.28 0.85 -1.91
N GLY A 83 17.59 -0.21 -1.50
CA GLY A 83 16.34 -0.13 -0.75
C GLY A 83 16.53 0.50 0.62
N MET A 84 17.62 0.18 1.32
CA MET A 84 17.96 0.80 2.61
C MET A 84 18.18 2.31 2.48
N ILE A 85 18.93 2.77 1.47
CA ILE A 85 19.10 4.21 1.21
C ILE A 85 17.77 4.87 0.89
N TYR A 86 16.94 4.24 0.04
CA TYR A 86 15.62 4.74 -0.30
C TYR A 86 14.72 4.91 0.94
N LEU A 87 14.68 3.91 1.82
CA LEU A 87 13.92 3.97 3.06
C LEU A 87 14.44 5.06 4.00
N TRP A 88 15.76 5.22 4.10
CA TRP A 88 16.37 6.30 4.89
C TRP A 88 15.95 7.69 4.39
N CYS A 89 16.01 7.94 3.09
CA CYS A 89 15.54 9.21 2.52
C CYS A 89 14.04 9.41 2.76
N GLN A 90 13.24 8.37 2.64
CA GLN A 90 11.80 8.47 2.88
C GLN A 90 11.46 8.71 4.35
N PHE A 91 12.19 8.08 5.27
CA PHE A 91 12.06 8.35 6.69
C PHE A 91 12.33 9.82 7.00
N LEU A 92 13.39 10.40 6.42
CA LEU A 92 13.69 11.82 6.57
C LEU A 92 12.57 12.72 6.00
N LEU A 93 12.03 12.39 4.83
CA LEU A 93 10.91 13.12 4.25
C LEU A 93 9.63 13.01 5.09
N ASP A 94 9.36 11.84 5.65
CA ASP A 94 8.21 11.62 6.53
C ASP A 94 8.37 12.39 7.85
N LEU A 95 9.60 12.51 8.38
CA LEU A 95 9.89 13.35 9.55
C LEU A 95 9.62 14.84 9.28
N VAL A 96 9.93 15.33 8.08
CA VAL A 96 9.67 16.73 7.69
C VAL A 96 8.18 16.98 7.39
N ARG A 97 7.44 15.94 7.00
CA ARG A 97 6.00 16.01 6.69
C ARG A 97 5.09 15.81 7.92
N LEU A 98 5.68 15.62 9.11
CA LEU A 98 4.97 15.48 10.39
C LEU A 98 4.42 16.82 10.88
#